data_AF-A0A917QGR0-F1
#
_entry.id   AF-A0A917QGR0-F1
#
_cell.length_a   1.000
_cell.length_b   1.000
_cell.length_c   1.000
_cell.angle_alpha   90.00
_cell.angle_beta   90.00
_cell.angle_gamma   90.00
#
_symmetry.space_group_name_H-M   'P 1'
#
loop_
_entity.id
_entity.type
_entity.pdbx_description
1 polymer ?
#
loop_
_entity_poly.entity_id
_entity_poly.type
_entity_poly.pdbx_seq_one_letter_code
_entity_poly.pdbx_strand_id
1 'polypeptide(L)'
;MAIVRKTIEEIRAAARLEADTPRRQMTEDEIEANALSDPDALPATDEMLERGVVGRDLRRTRERLGLSQEAFAARYGISLGRVRDVEQGRHAPDPVLVSYVKLIARDPDWVAETIAGRQADHAA
;
A
#
# COMPACT_ATOMS: atom_id res chain seq x y z
N MET A 1 -32.71 -21.31 -17.56
CA MET A 1 -31.96 -21.97 -16.47
C MET A 1 -32.85 -22.01 -15.24
N ALA A 2 -33.03 -23.18 -14.63
CA ALA A 2 -33.83 -23.33 -13.41
C ALA A 2 -32.95 -23.04 -12.19
N ILE A 3 -33.37 -22.11 -11.33
CA ILE A 3 -32.69 -21.83 -10.06
C ILE A 3 -33.09 -22.93 -9.07
N VAL A 4 -32.12 -23.75 -8.67
CA VAL A 4 -32.33 -24.77 -7.63
C VAL A 4 -32.28 -24.09 -6.26
N ARG A 5 -33.41 -24.06 -5.54
CA ARG A 5 -33.46 -23.59 -4.15
C ARG A 5 -33.08 -24.73 -3.21
N LYS A 6 -31.97 -24.57 -2.49
CA LYS A 6 -31.54 -25.48 -1.42
C LYS A 6 -31.95 -24.93 -0.06
N THR A 7 -32.21 -25.81 0.90
CA THR A 7 -32.46 -25.44 2.29
C THR A 7 -31.16 -25.09 3.02
N ILE A 8 -31.26 -24.34 4.13
CA ILE A 8 -30.09 -24.00 4.96
C ILE A 8 -29.41 -25.27 5.51
N GLU A 9 -30.17 -26.32 5.84
CA GLU A 9 -29.60 -27.59 6.28
C GLU A 9 -28.82 -28.29 5.17
N GLU A 10 -29.36 -28.32 3.95
CA GLU A 10 -28.67 -28.89 2.79
C GLU A 10 -27.36 -28.15 2.47
N ILE A 11 -27.36 -26.81 2.60
CA ILE A 11 -26.16 -26.00 2.42
C ILE A 11 -25.12 -26.33 3.51
N ARG A 12 -25.54 -26.43 4.77
CA ARG A 12 -24.64 -26.76 5.91
C ARG A 12 -24.09 -28.18 5.82
N ALA A 13 -24.90 -29.16 5.43
CA ALA A 13 -24.48 -30.55 5.25
C ALA A 13 -23.45 -30.68 4.12
N ALA A 14 -23.68 -29.99 2.99
CA ALA A 14 -22.72 -29.95 1.89
C ALA A 14 -21.40 -29.27 2.29
N ALA A 15 -21.46 -28.15 3.01
CA ALA A 15 -20.26 -27.47 3.50
C ALA A 15 -19.43 -28.35 4.46
N ARG A 16 -20.09 -29.21 5.25
CA ARG A 16 -19.43 -30.13 6.18
C ARG A 16 -18.69 -31.25 5.45
N LEU A 17 -19.28 -31.77 4.37
CA LEU A 17 -18.64 -32.75 3.48
C LEU A 17 -17.43 -32.15 2.75
N GLU A 18 -17.51 -30.90 2.31
CA GLU A 18 -16.37 -30.22 1.69
C GLU A 18 -15.24 -29.90 2.69
N ALA A 19 -15.58 -29.52 3.92
CA ALA A 19 -14.59 -29.22 4.97
C ALA A 19 -13.74 -30.44 5.38
N ASP A 20 -14.31 -31.65 5.24
CA ASP A 20 -13.66 -32.92 5.59
C ASP A 20 -12.79 -33.48 4.44
N THR A 21 -12.86 -32.87 3.25
CA THR A 21 -11.99 -33.23 2.13
C THR A 21 -10.64 -32.52 2.30
N PRO A 22 -9.51 -33.24 2.43
CA PRO A 22 -8.22 -32.60 2.54
C PRO A 22 -7.93 -31.84 1.24
N ARG A 23 -7.89 -30.51 1.32
CA ARG A 23 -7.39 -29.69 0.22
C ARG A 23 -5.92 -30.02 0.06
N ARG A 24 -5.56 -30.60 -1.09
CA ARG A 24 -4.15 -30.76 -1.48
C ARG A 24 -3.49 -29.39 -1.39
N GLN A 25 -2.49 -29.26 -0.53
CA GLN A 25 -1.65 -28.07 -0.53
C GLN A 25 -0.81 -28.10 -1.81
N MET A 26 -0.85 -27.01 -2.57
CA MET A 26 0.04 -26.86 -3.72
C MET A 26 1.47 -26.75 -3.22
N THR A 27 2.39 -27.39 -3.93
CA THR A 27 3.83 -27.20 -3.71
C THR A 27 4.25 -25.80 -4.15
N GLU A 28 5.40 -25.31 -3.65
CA GLU A 28 5.95 -24.01 -4.06
C GLU A 28 6.13 -23.94 -5.60
N ASP A 29 6.63 -25.03 -6.20
CA ASP A 29 6.82 -25.15 -7.65
C ASP A 29 5.49 -25.07 -8.42
N GLU A 30 4.42 -25.71 -7.90
CA GLU A 30 3.09 -25.62 -8.49
C GLU A 30 2.47 -24.22 -8.33
N ILE A 31 2.78 -23.52 -7.23
CA ILE A 31 2.36 -22.13 -7.01
C ILE A 31 3.04 -21.23 -8.05
N GLU A 32 4.36 -21.35 -8.21
CA GLU A 32 5.13 -20.54 -9.15
C GLU A 32 4.72 -20.81 -10.59
N ALA A 33 4.57 -22.08 -10.98
CA ALA A 33 4.10 -22.45 -12.32
C ALA A 33 2.71 -21.89 -12.62
N ASN A 34 1.78 -21.96 -11.66
CA ASN A 34 0.44 -21.39 -11.83
C ASN A 34 0.49 -19.86 -11.96
N ALA A 35 1.29 -19.18 -11.13
CA ALA A 35 1.45 -17.73 -11.19
C ALA A 35 2.03 -17.28 -12.54
N LEU A 36 3.06 -17.96 -13.05
CA LEU A 36 3.68 -17.66 -14.35
C LEU A 36 2.74 -17.93 -15.53
N SER A 37 1.82 -18.89 -15.40
CA SER A 37 0.87 -19.25 -16.45
C SER A 37 -0.38 -18.36 -16.49
N ASP A 38 -0.67 -17.64 -15.40
CA ASP A 38 -1.86 -16.80 -15.28
C ASP A 38 -1.64 -15.43 -15.94
N PRO A 39 -2.38 -15.09 -17.02
CA PRO A 39 -2.22 -13.82 -17.73
C PRO A 39 -2.61 -12.60 -16.89
N ASP A 40 -3.40 -12.77 -15.81
CA ASP A 40 -3.78 -11.70 -14.90
C ASP A 40 -2.78 -11.56 -13.72
N ALA A 41 -1.85 -12.49 -13.55
CA ALA A 41 -0.84 -12.50 -12.48
C ALA A 41 0.56 -12.12 -13.01
N LEU A 42 0.62 -11.09 -13.85
CA LEU A 42 1.90 -10.62 -14.41
C LEU A 42 2.85 -10.10 -13.31
N PRO A 43 4.17 -10.37 -13.43
CA PRO A 43 5.15 -9.78 -12.55
C PRO A 43 5.11 -8.24 -12.65
N ALA A 44 5.31 -7.57 -11.52
CA ALA A 44 5.36 -6.12 -11.47
C ALA A 44 6.56 -5.59 -12.29
N THR A 45 6.35 -4.50 -13.02
CA THR A 45 7.46 -3.79 -13.67
C THR A 45 8.32 -3.08 -12.64
N ASP A 46 9.56 -2.72 -13.01
CA ASP A 46 10.46 -1.97 -12.13
C ASP A 46 9.85 -0.65 -11.64
N GLU A 47 9.13 0.06 -12.51
CA GLU A 47 8.39 1.28 -12.16
C GLU A 47 7.29 1.00 -11.12
N MET A 48 6.58 -0.13 -11.27
CA MET A 48 5.55 -0.56 -10.33
C MET A 48 6.14 -0.92 -8.96
N LEU A 49 7.34 -1.52 -8.94
CA LEU A 49 8.08 -1.78 -7.72
C LEU A 49 8.55 -0.47 -7.06
N GLU A 50 9.13 0.43 -7.83
CA GLU A 50 9.66 1.70 -7.34
C GLU A 50 8.58 2.57 -6.68
N ARG A 51 7.43 2.76 -7.35
CA ARG A 51 6.30 3.50 -6.75
C ARG A 51 5.78 2.84 -5.48
N GLY A 52 5.78 1.50 -5.43
CA GLY A 52 5.37 0.73 -4.25
C GLY A 52 6.34 0.86 -3.08
N VAL A 53 7.65 0.93 -3.35
CA VAL A 53 8.68 1.15 -2.32
C VAL A 53 8.53 2.55 -1.72
N VAL A 54 8.45 3.58 -2.56
CA VAL A 54 8.35 4.97 -2.05
C VAL A 54 7.05 5.20 -1.28
N GLY A 55 5.93 4.66 -1.77
CA GLY A 55 4.65 4.73 -1.06
C GLY A 55 4.72 4.08 0.33
N ARG A 56 5.39 2.93 0.43
CA ARG A 56 5.62 2.22 1.69
C ARG A 56 6.54 3.00 2.62
N ASP A 57 7.60 3.60 2.11
CA ASP A 57 8.56 4.38 2.90
C ASP A 57 7.93 5.64 3.48
N LEU A 58 7.15 6.37 2.68
CA LEU A 58 6.42 7.55 3.16
C LEU A 58 5.41 7.15 4.25
N ARG A 59 4.63 6.10 4.00
CA ARG A 59 3.65 5.59 4.97
C ARG A 59 4.31 5.16 6.29
N ARG A 60 5.39 4.38 6.21
CA ARG A 60 6.14 3.92 7.40
C ARG A 60 6.74 5.08 8.17
N THR A 61 7.30 6.06 7.48
CA THR A 61 7.85 7.28 8.08
C THR A 61 6.75 8.01 8.85
N ARG A 62 5.59 8.22 8.23
CA ARG A 62 4.44 8.86 8.86
C ARG A 62 3.92 8.08 10.08
N GLU A 63 3.73 6.77 9.95
CA GLU A 63 3.23 5.91 11.02
C GLU A 63 4.20 5.89 12.21
N ARG A 64 5.51 5.87 11.97
CA ARG A 64 6.54 5.93 13.02
C ARG A 64 6.52 7.26 13.79
N LEU A 65 6.08 8.35 13.14
CA LEU A 65 5.89 9.65 13.77
C LEU A 65 4.53 9.80 14.46
N GLY A 66 3.64 8.80 14.37
CA GLY A 66 2.31 8.84 14.96
C GLY A 66 1.36 9.87 14.31
N LEU A 67 1.61 10.24 13.05
CA LEU A 67 0.86 11.30 12.37
C LEU A 67 -0.25 10.73 11.47
N SER A 68 -1.40 11.43 11.43
CA SER A 68 -2.38 11.23 10.36
C SER A 68 -1.83 11.73 9.02
N GLN A 69 -2.46 11.35 7.91
CA GLN A 69 -2.07 11.85 6.59
C GLN A 69 -2.16 13.38 6.52
N GLU A 70 -3.22 13.96 7.10
CA GLU A 70 -3.46 15.40 7.18
C GLU A 70 -2.38 16.10 8.02
N ALA A 71 -2.02 15.53 9.18
CA ALA A 71 -0.99 16.11 10.04
C ALA A 71 0.40 16.03 9.41
N PHE A 72 0.73 14.92 8.73
CA PHE A 72 1.98 14.77 8.00
C PHE A 72 2.07 15.75 6.83
N ALA A 73 0.99 15.87 6.05
CA ALA A 73 0.86 16.82 4.96
C ALA A 73 1.13 18.26 5.43
N ALA A 74 0.45 18.68 6.50
CA ALA A 74 0.62 20.02 7.07
C ALA A 74 2.05 20.24 7.61
N ARG A 75 2.58 19.28 8.39
CA ARG A 75 3.89 19.40 9.04
C ARG A 75 5.04 19.53 8.03
N TYR A 76 4.96 18.85 6.89
CA TYR A 76 6.04 18.79 5.91
C TYR A 76 5.75 19.55 4.62
N GLY A 77 4.64 20.32 4.55
CA GLY A 77 4.31 21.12 3.37
C GLY A 77 4.03 20.29 2.11
N ILE A 78 3.50 19.06 2.27
CA ILE A 78 3.10 18.19 1.17
C ILE A 78 1.58 18.26 1.06
N SER A 79 1.00 18.38 -0.14
CA SER A 79 -0.46 18.37 -0.26
C SER A 79 -1.03 17.02 0.17
N LEU A 80 -2.19 17.03 0.84
CA LEU A 80 -2.86 15.81 1.29
C LEU A 80 -3.17 14.84 0.14
N GLY A 81 -3.56 15.37 -1.02
CA GLY A 81 -3.76 14.57 -2.24
C GLY A 81 -2.49 13.82 -2.63
N ARG A 82 -1.34 14.52 -2.62
CA ARG A 82 -0.04 13.93 -2.94
C ARG A 82 0.40 12.88 -1.93
N VAL A 83 0.16 13.08 -0.63
CA VAL A 83 0.38 12.03 0.40
C VAL A 83 -0.44 10.78 0.06
N ARG A 84 -1.73 10.93 -0.24
CA ARG A 84 -2.62 9.80 -0.56
C ARG A 84 -2.20 9.06 -1.82
N ASP A 85 -1.89 9.79 -2.89
CA ASP A 85 -1.51 9.20 -4.17
C ASP A 85 -0.22 8.38 -4.08
N VAL A 86 0.73 8.87 -3.29
CA VAL A 86 2.03 8.21 -3.10
C VAL A 86 1.88 7.00 -2.18
N GLU A 87 1.20 7.11 -1.04
CA GLU A 87 0.99 5.96 -0.15
C GLU A 87 0.20 4.83 -0.82
N GLN A 88 -0.66 5.16 -1.78
CA GLN A 88 -1.46 4.20 -2.54
C GLN A 88 -0.76 3.70 -3.81
N GLY A 89 0.42 4.21 -4.15
CA GLY A 89 1.19 3.81 -5.34
C GLY A 89 0.49 4.14 -6.66
N ARG A 90 -0.42 5.14 -6.67
CA ARG A 90 -1.15 5.54 -7.90
C ARG A 90 -0.24 6.18 -8.94
N HIS A 91 0.79 6.90 -8.49
CA HIS A 91 1.75 7.58 -9.35
C HIS A 91 3.17 7.36 -8.86
N ALA A 92 4.11 7.24 -9.81
CA ALA A 92 5.53 7.29 -9.49
C ALA A 92 5.86 8.69 -8.92
N PRO A 93 6.39 8.78 -7.70
CA PRO A 93 6.79 10.06 -7.14
C PRO A 93 8.06 10.56 -7.85
N ASP A 94 8.12 11.86 -8.12
CA ASP A 94 9.34 12.43 -8.71
C ASP A 94 10.55 12.33 -7.75
N PRO A 95 11.78 12.39 -8.28
CA PRO A 95 13.00 12.25 -7.48
C PRO A 95 13.13 13.23 -6.30
N VAL A 96 12.48 14.41 -6.37
CA VAL A 96 12.51 15.41 -5.30
C VAL A 96 11.73 14.88 -4.10
N LEU A 97 10.53 14.31 -4.31
CA LEU A 97 9.78 13.74 -3.21
C LEU A 97 10.48 12.53 -2.59
N VAL A 98 11.09 11.66 -3.41
CA VAL A 98 11.87 10.52 -2.91
C VAL A 98 12.98 11.00 -1.98
N SER A 99 13.74 12.01 -2.40
CA SER A 99 14.81 12.60 -1.60
C SER A 99 14.28 13.26 -0.34
N TYR A 100 13.13 13.93 -0.44
CA TYR A 100 12.51 14.60 0.69
C TYR A 100 11.99 13.63 1.76
N VAL A 101 11.38 12.51 1.37
CA VAL A 101 10.97 11.45 2.29
C VAL A 101 12.17 10.85 3.02
N LYS A 102 13.29 10.62 2.32
CA LYS A 102 14.54 10.15 2.94
C LYS A 102 15.05 11.13 3.98
N LEU A 103 14.96 12.43 3.70
CA LEU A 103 15.38 13.48 4.63
C LEU A 103 14.49 13.52 5.88
N ILE A 104 13.16 13.46 5.72
CA ILE A 104 12.20 13.37 6.83
C ILE A 104 12.47 12.11 7.67
N ALA A 105 12.73 10.97 7.04
CA ALA A 105 13.00 9.72 7.74
C ALA A 105 14.31 9.78 8.56
N ARG A 106 15.29 10.59 8.11
CA ARG A 106 16.60 10.77 8.75
C ARG A 106 16.55 11.73 9.93
N ASP A 107 15.86 12.86 9.79
CA ASP A 107 15.77 13.91 10.80
C ASP A 107 14.40 14.65 10.72
N PRO A 108 13.34 14.05 11.29
CA PRO A 108 11.98 14.55 11.12
C PRO A 108 11.73 15.90 11.81
N ASP A 109 12.47 16.21 12.86
CA ASP A 109 12.30 17.43 13.64
C ASP A 109 13.03 18.59 12.96
N TRP A 110 14.29 18.41 12.55
CA TRP A 110 15.04 19.43 11.81
C TRP A 110 14.32 19.85 10.51
N VAL A 111 13.77 18.88 9.77
CA VAL A 111 13.00 19.18 8.56
C VAL A 111 11.75 19.99 8.91
N ALA A 112 11.00 19.59 9.93
CA ALA A 112 9.78 20.29 10.33
C ALA A 112 10.08 21.73 10.77
N GLU A 113 11.14 21.94 11.56
CA GLU A 113 11.63 23.27 11.97
C GLU A 113 12.03 24.12 10.76
N THR A 114 12.77 23.54 9.81
CA THR A 114 13.22 24.23 8.59
C THR A 114 12.04 24.70 7.74
N ILE A 115 11.01 23.86 7.58
CA ILE A 115 9.81 24.20 6.81
C ILE A 115 8.96 25.26 7.53
N ALA A 116 8.81 25.14 8.85
CA ALA A 116 8.07 26.11 9.65
C ALA A 116 8.73 27.50 9.63
N GLY A 117 10.06 27.56 9.75
CA GLY A 117 10.81 28.82 9.67
C GLY A 117 10.62 29.53 8.33
N ARG A 118 10.66 28.79 7.21
CA ARG A 118 10.43 29.35 5.88
C ARG A 118 9.00 29.88 5.67
N GLN A 119 7.99 29.26 6.27
CA GLN A 119 6.59 29.71 6.18
C GLN A 119 6.39 31.06 6.87
N ALA A 120 7.10 31.33 7.96
CA ALA A 120 7.07 32.63 8.63
C ALA A 120 7.67 33.75 7.74
N ASP A 121 8.75 33.46 7.02
CA ASP A 121 9.45 34.43 6.17
C ASP A 121 8.66 34.85 4.91
N HIS A 122 7.76 34.00 4.39
CA HIS A 122 6.93 34.32 3.21
C HIS A 122 5.60 35.00 3.56
N ALA A 123 5.25 35.06 4.85
CA ALA A 123 4.03 35.68 5.35
C ALA A 123 4.24 37.13 5.85
N ALA A 124 5.49 37.60 5.84
CA ALA A 124 5.90 38.98 6.16
C ALA A 124 6.12 39.80 4.88
#